data_AF-U5LGI6-F1
#
_entry.id   AF-U5LGI6-F1
#
_cell.length_a   1.000
_cell.length_b   1.000
_cell.length_c   1.000
_cell.angle_alpha   90.00
_cell.angle_beta   90.00
_cell.angle_gamma   90.00
#
_symmetry.space_group_name_H-M   'P 1'
#
loop_
_entity.id
_entity.type
_entity.pdbx_description
1 polymer ?
#
loop_
_entity_poly.entity_id
_entity_poly.type
_entity_poly.pdbx_seq_one_letter_code
_entity_poly.pdbx_strand_id
1 'polypeptide(L)'
;MKIFLIISQLIYVICLIPWFPIWGLSFMSFDSGIALGNSAFVIGIGLYPVAVIVCSILGWVLRGRNKRLAIIFNSVPMIWIIGFGLLMIII
;
A
#
# COMPACT_ATOMS: atom_id res chain seq x y z
N MET A 1 -10.24 -6.22 17.44
CA MET A 1 -8.81 -5.90 17.16
C MET A 1 -8.03 -7.00 16.46
N LYS A 2 -7.88 -8.24 16.99
CA LYS A 2 -7.14 -9.30 16.25
C LYS A 2 -7.76 -9.56 14.87
N ILE A 3 -9.07 -9.82 14.87
CA ILE A 3 -9.85 -10.09 13.65
C ILE A 3 -9.70 -8.93 12.65
N PHE A 4 -9.81 -7.68 13.11
CA PHE A 4 -9.61 -6.50 12.26
C PHE A 4 -8.22 -6.47 11.58
N LEU A 5 -7.14 -6.70 12.34
CA LEU A 5 -5.78 -6.74 11.77
C LEU A 5 -5.61 -7.88 10.77
N ILE A 6 -6.17 -9.06 11.08
CA ILE A 6 -6.09 -10.22 10.18
C ILE A 6 -6.86 -9.96 8.88
N ILE A 7 -8.10 -9.47 8.97
CA ILE A 7 -8.93 -9.20 7.78
C ILE A 7 -8.27 -8.14 6.90
N SER A 8 -7.79 -7.04 7.48
CA SER A 8 -7.10 -6.00 6.71
C SER A 8 -5.82 -6.51 6.05
N GLN A 9 -5.02 -7.33 6.75
CA GLN A 9 -3.82 -7.94 6.18
C GLN A 9 -4.13 -8.91 5.05
N LEU A 10 -5.21 -9.70 5.15
CA LEU A 10 -5.67 -10.55 4.06
C LEU A 10 -6.06 -9.72 2.83
N ILE A 11 -6.79 -8.63 3.02
CA ILE A 11 -7.12 -7.70 1.93
C ILE A 11 -5.84 -7.17 1.29
N TYR A 12 -4.84 -6.78 2.09
CA TYR A 12 -3.57 -6.26 1.57
C TYR A 12 -2.81 -7.29 0.75
N VAL A 13 -2.77 -8.53 1.21
CA VAL A 13 -2.13 -9.63 0.47
C VAL A 13 -2.85 -9.91 -0.85
N ILE A 14 -4.18 -9.91 -0.86
CA ILE A 14 -4.96 -10.08 -2.09
C ILE A 14 -4.68 -8.93 -3.06
N CYS A 15 -4.63 -7.69 -2.57
CA CYS A 15 -4.33 -6.51 -3.37
C CYS A 15 -2.90 -6.49 -3.93
N LEU A 16 -1.94 -7.22 -3.36
CA LEU A 16 -0.59 -7.34 -3.94
C LEU A 16 -0.62 -8.00 -5.33
N ILE A 17 -1.57 -8.92 -5.58
CA ILE A 17 -1.67 -9.65 -6.85
C ILE A 17 -1.83 -8.70 -8.04
N PRO A 18 -2.84 -7.80 -8.08
CA PRO A 18 -2.93 -6.80 -9.14
C PRO A 18 -1.88 -5.69 -9.00
N TRP A 19 -1.32 -5.46 -7.81
CA TRP A 19 -0.33 -4.40 -7.58
C TRP A 19 1.02 -4.65 -8.27
N PHE A 20 1.50 -5.89 -8.28
CA PHE A 20 2.79 -6.22 -8.89
C PHE A 20 2.86 -5.87 -10.39
N PRO A 21 1.86 -6.24 -11.23
CA PRO A 21 1.79 -5.76 -12.61
C PRO A 21 1.83 -4.25 -12.74
N ILE A 22 1.09 -3.51 -11.91
CA ILE A 22 1.04 -2.04 -11.94
C ILE A 22 2.42 -1.44 -11.65
N TRP A 23 3.09 -1.98 -10.63
CA TRP A 23 4.45 -1.58 -10.34
C TRP A 23 5.41 -1.88 -11.49
N GLY A 24 5.30 -3.06 -12.13
CA GLY A 24 6.07 -3.38 -13.33
C GLY A 24 5.82 -2.41 -14.48
N LEU A 25 4.56 -2.09 -14.78
CA LEU A 25 4.17 -1.13 -15.81
C LEU A 25 4.63 0.29 -15.50
N SER A 26 4.79 0.65 -14.22
CA SER A 26 5.27 1.97 -13.84
C SER A 26 6.67 2.30 -14.37
N PHE A 27 7.51 1.28 -14.63
CA PHE A 27 8.83 1.46 -15.22
C PHE A 27 8.79 2.00 -16.65
N MET A 28 7.67 1.82 -17.39
CA MET A 28 7.50 2.41 -18.72
C MET A 28 7.49 3.94 -18.68
N SER A 29 7.24 4.56 -17.51
CA SER A 29 7.41 6.02 -17.35
C SER A 29 8.84 6.49 -17.66
N PHE A 30 9.84 5.60 -17.53
CA PHE A 30 11.23 5.89 -17.87
C PHE A 30 11.55 5.84 -19.36
N ASP A 31 10.63 5.40 -20.24
CA ASP A 31 10.82 5.45 -21.70
C ASP A 31 11.02 6.90 -22.19
N SER A 32 10.46 7.87 -21.45
CA SER A 32 10.64 9.32 -21.66
C SER A 32 11.94 9.89 -21.04
N GLY A 33 12.76 9.05 -20.41
CA GLY A 33 13.97 9.41 -19.68
C GLY A 33 13.82 9.32 -18.15
N ILE A 34 14.96 9.39 -17.45
CA ILE A 34 15.01 9.38 -15.98
C ILE A 34 14.92 10.82 -15.48
N ALA A 35 13.75 11.19 -14.98
CA ALA A 35 13.49 12.47 -14.32
C ALA A 35 13.03 12.26 -12.87
N LEU A 36 13.07 13.32 -12.07
CA LEU A 36 12.60 13.28 -10.68
C LEU A 36 11.14 12.82 -10.57
N GLY A 37 10.27 13.31 -11.47
CA GLY A 37 8.85 12.94 -11.50
C GLY A 37 8.63 11.45 -11.77
N ASN A 38 9.27 10.91 -12.81
CA ASN A 38 9.18 9.49 -13.17
C ASN A 38 9.73 8.60 -12.05
N SER A 39 10.83 9.01 -11.44
CA SER A 39 11.44 8.29 -10.31
C SER A 39 10.52 8.29 -9.08
N ALA A 40 9.94 9.45 -8.74
CA ALA A 40 8.99 9.57 -7.64
C ALA A 40 7.72 8.74 -7.87
N PHE A 41 7.25 8.65 -9.11
CA PHE A 41 6.10 7.81 -9.49
C PHE A 41 6.36 6.32 -9.24
N VAL A 42 7.47 5.79 -9.77
CA VAL A 42 7.84 4.37 -9.59
C VAL A 42 8.10 4.03 -8.12
N ILE A 43 8.78 4.92 -7.38
CA ILE A 43 9.00 4.75 -5.94
C ILE A 43 7.67 4.80 -5.18
N GLY A 44 6.78 5.75 -5.51
CA GLY A 44 5.48 5.89 -4.88
C GLY A 44 4.61 4.64 -5.01
N ILE A 45 4.63 4.00 -6.19
CA ILE A 45 3.94 2.72 -6.43
C ILE A 45 4.67 1.58 -5.70
N GLY A 46 5.99 1.55 -5.76
CA GLY A 46 6.83 0.53 -5.10
C GLY A 46 6.78 0.56 -3.57
N LEU A 47 6.31 1.66 -2.96
CA LEU A 47 6.18 1.80 -1.52
C LEU A 47 5.02 0.98 -0.93
N TYR A 48 4.04 0.56 -1.73
CA TYR A 48 2.87 -0.14 -1.20
C TYR A 48 3.20 -1.44 -0.44
N PRO A 49 3.97 -2.40 -0.98
CA PRO A 49 4.34 -3.61 -0.24
C PRO A 49 5.13 -3.30 1.04
N VAL A 50 6.01 -2.29 0.99
CA VAL A 50 6.79 -1.84 2.15
C VAL A 50 5.85 -1.29 3.23
N ALA A 51 4.90 -0.43 2.84
CA ALA A 51 3.90 0.13 3.75
C ALA A 51 3.04 -0.98 4.38
N VAL A 52 2.60 -1.96 3.60
CA VAL A 52 1.83 -3.13 4.10
C VAL A 52 2.60 -3.86 5.20
N ILE A 53 3.87 -4.17 4.98
CA ILE A 53 4.69 -4.92 5.95
C ILE A 53 4.90 -4.09 7.23
N VAL A 54 5.40 -2.86 7.10
CA VAL A 54 5.72 -2.00 8.24
C VAL A 54 4.47 -1.71 9.07
N CYS A 55 3.36 -1.35 8.42
CA CYS A 55 2.11 -1.04 9.10
C CYS A 55 1.48 -2.26 9.78
N SER A 56 1.63 -3.45 9.18
CA SER A 56 1.17 -4.70 9.80
C SER A 56 1.94 -5.00 11.09
N ILE A 57 3.26 -4.88 11.06
CA ILE A 57 4.12 -5.07 12.24
C ILE A 57 3.73 -4.07 13.33
N LEU A 58 3.65 -2.77 13.00
CA LEU A 58 3.28 -1.72 13.94
C LEU A 58 1.88 -1.93 14.52
N GLY A 59 0.91 -2.34 13.70
CA GLY A 59 -0.46 -2.66 14.14
C GLY A 59 -0.49 -3.76 15.20
N TRP A 60 0.28 -4.83 15.02
CA TRP A 60 0.38 -5.93 15.99
C TRP A 60 1.11 -5.52 17.27
N VAL A 61 2.21 -4.78 17.17
CA VAL A 61 2.98 -4.28 18.32
C VAL A 61 2.15 -3.33 19.18
N LEU A 62 1.43 -2.40 18.55
CA LEU A 62 0.66 -1.37 19.24
C LEU A 62 -0.68 -1.87 19.77
N ARG A 63 -1.18 -3.03 19.31
CA ARG A 63 -2.49 -3.58 19.68
C ARG A 63 -2.70 -3.68 21.20
N GLY A 64 -1.65 -4.00 21.95
CA GLY A 64 -1.71 -4.15 23.42
C GLY A 64 -1.58 -2.83 24.19
N ARG A 65 -0.90 -1.82 23.62
CA ARG A 65 -0.60 -0.55 24.28
C ARG A 65 -1.58 0.56 23.92
N ASN A 66 -1.84 0.77 22.63
CA ASN A 66 -2.71 1.83 22.16
C ASN A 66 -3.50 1.37 20.93
N LYS A 67 -4.76 0.98 21.21
CA LYS A 67 -5.73 0.53 20.21
C LYS A 67 -5.98 1.54 19.08
N ARG A 68 -5.96 2.85 19.37
CA ARG A 68 -6.19 3.90 18.36
C ARG A 68 -5.03 3.98 17.38
N LEU A 69 -3.80 4.02 17.89
CA LEU A 69 -2.61 4.04 17.03
C LEU A 69 -2.50 2.77 16.19
N ALA A 70 -2.80 1.60 16.77
CA ALA A 70 -2.80 0.34 16.02
C ALA A 70 -3.75 0.38 14.81
N ILE A 71 -4.93 0.99 14.96
CA ILE A 71 -5.86 1.18 13.83
C ILE A 71 -5.27 2.17 12.82
N ILE A 72 -4.80 3.33 13.27
CA ILE A 72 -4.29 4.39 12.38
C ILE A 72 -3.18 3.87 11.49
N PHE A 73 -2.15 3.25 12.07
CA PHE A 73 -1.03 2.70 11.30
C PHE A 73 -1.49 1.58 10.37
N ASN A 74 -2.32 0.67 10.86
CA ASN A 74 -2.82 -0.42 10.04
C ASN A 74 -3.68 0.07 8.87
N SER A 75 -4.31 1.25 8.95
CA SER A 75 -5.12 1.82 7.86
C SER A 75 -4.29 2.53 6.78
N VAL A 76 -3.02 2.83 7.00
CA VAL A 76 -2.18 3.55 6.03
C VAL A 76 -2.11 2.85 4.65
N PRO A 77 -1.92 1.52 4.56
CA PRO A 77 -1.92 0.83 3.27
C PRO A 77 -3.26 0.91 2.51
N MET A 78 -4.38 1.21 3.19
CA MET A 78 -5.66 1.41 2.51
C MET A 78 -5.64 2.64 1.60
N ILE A 79 -4.77 3.62 1.84
CA ILE A 79 -4.67 4.82 1.01
C ILE A 79 -4.32 4.45 -0.44
N TRP A 80 -3.37 3.52 -0.63
CA TRP A 80 -3.02 3.01 -1.96
C TRP A 80 -4.17 2.25 -2.60
N ILE A 81 -4.85 1.38 -1.84
CA ILE A 81 -5.95 0.56 -2.35
C ILE A 81 -7.12 1.45 -2.80
N ILE A 82 -7.49 2.44 -1.99
CA ILE A 82 -8.56 3.38 -2.31
C ILE A 82 -8.16 4.24 -3.50
N GLY A 83 -6.95 4.82 -3.50
CA GLY A 83 -6.48 5.65 -4.61
C GLY A 83 -6.48 4.89 -5.94
N PHE A 84 -6.03 3.64 -5.92
CA PHE A 84 -6.07 2.77 -7.09
C PHE A 84 -7.49 2.36 -7.49
N GLY A 85 -8.33 1.96 -6.54
CA GLY A 85 -9.71 1.59 -6.80
C GLY A 85 -10.53 2.74 -7.41
N LEU A 86 -10.31 3.97 -6.93
CA LEU A 86 -10.92 5.16 -7.53
C LEU A 86 -10.43 5.41 -8.95
N LEU A 87 -9.12 5.28 -9.19
CA LEU A 87 -8.54 5.45 -10.52
C LEU A 87 -9.12 4.44 -11.52
N MET A 88 -9.32 3.20 -11.11
CA MET A 88 -9.94 2.15 -11.93
C MET A 88 -11.44 2.35 -12.20
N ILE A 89 -12.14 3.15 -11.39
CA ILE A 89 -13.56 3.48 -11.61
C ILE A 89 -13.71 4.66 -12.56
N ILE A 90 -12.76 5.60 -12.54
CA ILE A 90 -12.81 6.84 -13.32
C ILE A 90 -12.37 6.62 -14.78
N ILE A 91 -11.48 5.65 -15.02
CA ILE A 91 -10.95 5.30 -16.34
C ILE A 91 -11.82 4.21 -16.98
#